data_AF-A0A820RF32-F1
#
_entry.id   AF-A0A820RF32-F1
#
_cell.length_a   1.000
_cell.length_b   1.000
_cell.length_c   1.000
_cell.angle_alpha   90.00
_cell.angle_beta   90.00
_cell.angle_gamma   90.00
#
_symmetry.space_group_name_H-M   'P 1'
#
loop_
_entity.id
_entity.type
_entity.pdbx_description
1 polymer ?
#
loop_
_entity_poly.entity_id
_entity_poly.type
_entity_poly.pdbx_seq_one_letter_code
_entity_poly.pdbx_strand_id
1 'polypeptide(L)'
;GSNKDEKDSIEFKLNLPCSQYLRKKPMNSNAFADLMSSGTLTCQSHIDIPSSNQDFASRIKTICQSYRLTVVEQINSAASGYAETILGQP
;
A
#
# COMPACT_ATOMS: atom_id res chain seq x y z
N GLY A 1 -4.31 -4.85 -57.40
CA GLY A 1 -3.64 -5.27 -56.17
C GLY A 1 -3.60 -4.08 -55.24
N SER A 2 -4.32 -4.15 -54.13
CA SER A 2 -4.33 -3.08 -53.12
C SER A 2 -3.81 -3.68 -51.84
N ASN A 3 -2.53 -3.44 -51.53
CA ASN A 3 -1.94 -3.75 -50.24
C ASN A 3 -2.59 -2.82 -49.22
N LYS A 4 -3.40 -3.41 -48.34
CA LYS A 4 -4.01 -2.72 -47.21
C LYS A 4 -3.05 -2.95 -46.05
N ASP A 5 -2.25 -1.94 -45.73
CA ASP A 5 -1.39 -1.97 -44.55
C ASP A 5 -2.30 -2.06 -43.31
N GLU A 6 -2.46 -3.28 -42.78
CA GLU A 6 -3.10 -3.51 -41.49
C GLU A 6 -2.22 -2.88 -40.42
N LYS A 7 -2.70 -1.77 -39.85
CA LYS A 7 -2.09 -1.18 -38.66
C LYS A 7 -2.34 -2.14 -37.51
N ASP A 8 -1.34 -2.91 -37.15
CA ASP A 8 -1.34 -3.70 -35.91
C ASP A 8 -1.56 -2.77 -34.72
N SER A 9 -2.73 -2.89 -34.09
CA SER A 9 -3.06 -2.18 -32.85
C SER A 9 -2.58 -3.02 -31.67
N ILE A 10 -1.60 -2.52 -30.93
CA ILE A 10 -1.12 -3.17 -29.72
C ILE A 10 -2.01 -2.74 -28.54
N GLU A 11 -2.73 -3.69 -27.97
CA GLU A 11 -3.44 -3.52 -26.72
C GLU A 11 -2.56 -3.98 -25.55
N PHE A 12 -2.43 -3.15 -24.51
CA PHE A 12 -1.76 -3.54 -23.27
C PHE A 12 -2.53 -3.05 -22.05
N LYS A 13 -2.40 -3.80 -20.95
CA LYS A 13 -2.93 -3.40 -19.64
C LYS A 13 -1.81 -2.85 -18.79
N LEU A 14 -2.00 -1.62 -18.32
CA LEU A 14 -1.07 -1.00 -17.39
C LEU A 14 -1.49 -1.35 -15.95
N ASN A 15 -0.62 -2.03 -15.22
CA ASN A 15 -0.84 -2.33 -13.80
C ASN A 15 -0.36 -1.16 -12.93
N LEU A 16 -1.31 -0.33 -12.46
CA LEU A 16 -1.05 0.80 -11.56
C LEU A 16 -1.77 0.58 -10.21
N PRO A 17 -1.21 -0.21 -9.29
CA PRO A 17 -1.83 -0.39 -7.99
C PRO A 17 -1.77 0.91 -7.18
N CYS A 18 -2.76 1.15 -6.30
CA CYS A 18 -2.82 2.36 -5.47
C CYS A 18 -1.55 2.61 -4.65
N SER A 19 -0.81 1.56 -4.29
CA SER A 19 0.47 1.68 -3.58
C SER A 19 1.55 2.43 -4.37
N GLN A 20 1.42 2.58 -5.70
CA GLN A 20 2.30 3.44 -6.51
C GLN A 20 2.14 4.92 -6.19
N TYR A 21 1.00 5.31 -5.62
CA TYR A 21 0.71 6.68 -5.19
C TYR A 21 0.98 6.91 -3.70
N LEU A 22 1.63 5.95 -3.03
CA LEU A 22 1.99 6.07 -1.62
C LEU A 22 3.50 6.32 -1.47
N ARG A 23 3.87 7.09 -0.45
CA ARG A 23 5.27 7.31 -0.04
C ARG A 23 5.49 6.88 1.41
N LYS A 24 6.68 6.34 1.66
CA LYS A 24 7.15 6.09 3.03
C LYS A 24 7.43 7.43 3.71
N LYS A 25 6.88 7.61 4.91
CA LYS A 25 7.11 8.77 5.76
C LYS A 25 7.35 8.26 7.18
N PRO A 26 8.48 8.61 7.82
CA PRO A 26 8.71 8.29 9.21
C PRO A 26 7.57 8.80 10.08
N MET A 27 7.07 7.94 10.97
CA MET A 27 5.94 8.24 11.84
C MET A 27 6.18 7.54 13.17
N ASN A 28 6.09 8.27 14.28
CA ASN A 28 6.19 7.69 15.62
C ASN A 28 4.79 7.39 16.18
N SER A 29 4.72 6.51 17.19
CA SER A 29 3.44 6.07 17.77
C SER A 29 2.58 7.21 18.32
N ASN A 30 3.17 8.23 18.97
CA ASN A 30 2.40 9.35 19.53
C ASN A 30 1.73 10.16 18.43
N ALA A 31 2.49 10.59 17.42
CA ALA A 31 1.94 11.32 16.30
C ALA A 31 0.90 10.49 15.53
N PHE A 32 1.07 9.16 15.49
CA PHE A 32 0.14 8.26 14.80
C PHE A 32 -1.18 8.15 15.57
N ALA A 33 -1.11 8.05 16.90
CA ALA A 33 -2.28 8.12 17.77
C ALA A 33 -3.02 9.46 17.63
N ASP A 34 -2.29 10.58 17.59
CA ASP A 34 -2.87 11.90 17.36
C ASP A 34 -3.58 12.00 16.00
N LEU A 35 -2.95 11.46 14.94
CA LEU A 35 -3.55 11.40 13.61
C LEU A 35 -4.85 10.58 13.59
N MET A 36 -4.85 9.40 14.22
CA MET A 36 -6.05 8.56 14.32
C MET A 36 -7.14 9.20 15.17
N SER A 37 -6.77 9.97 16.20
CA SER A 37 -7.73 10.61 17.11
C SER A 37 -8.31 11.90 16.54
N SER A 38 -7.56 12.60 15.69
CA SER A 38 -7.97 13.87 15.08
C SER A 38 -8.85 13.71 13.84
N GLY A 39 -8.82 12.54 13.21
CA GLY A 39 -9.56 12.26 11.98
C GLY A 39 -10.85 11.46 12.22
N THR A 40 -11.81 11.62 11.30
CA THR A 40 -12.94 10.68 11.19
C THR A 40 -12.50 9.49 10.36
N LEU A 41 -12.67 8.27 10.88
CA LEU A 41 -12.43 7.05 10.10
C LEU A 41 -13.46 6.96 8.97
N THR A 42 -13.04 7.28 7.75
CA THR A 42 -13.94 7.29 6.58
C THR A 42 -14.10 5.91 5.94
N CYS A 43 -13.10 5.04 6.08
CA CYS A 43 -13.06 3.72 5.46
C CYS A 43 -12.38 2.71 6.37
N GLN A 44 -12.97 1.52 6.48
CA GLN A 44 -12.37 0.37 7.16
C GLN A 44 -12.45 -0.85 6.23
N SER A 45 -11.33 -1.55 6.06
CA SER A 45 -11.25 -2.80 5.31
C SER A 45 -10.54 -3.86 6.13
N HIS A 46 -10.97 -5.11 6.00
CA HIS A 46 -10.34 -6.26 6.63
C HIS A 46 -10.09 -7.35 5.59
N ILE A 47 -8.92 -7.98 5.63
CA ILE A 47 -8.52 -9.05 4.72
C ILE A 47 -7.83 -10.14 5.52
N ASP A 48 -8.38 -11.33 5.49
CA ASP A 48 -7.75 -12.53 6.03
C ASP A 48 -6.75 -13.10 5.01
N ILE A 49 -5.48 -13.15 5.40
CA ILE A 49 -4.41 -13.70 4.57
C ILE A 49 -4.19 -15.17 4.98
N PRO A 50 -4.17 -16.13 4.05
CA PRO A 50 -3.89 -17.54 4.36
C PRO A 50 -2.63 -17.71 5.20
N SER A 51 -2.57 -18.78 5.99
CA SER A 51 -1.37 -19.12 6.75
C SER A 51 -0.17 -19.35 5.82
N SER A 52 1.03 -19.03 6.32
CA SER A 52 2.28 -19.35 5.62
C SER A 52 3.34 -19.77 6.61
N ASN A 53 4.39 -20.43 6.11
CA ASN A 53 5.55 -20.83 6.91
C ASN A 53 6.50 -19.66 7.26
N GLN A 54 6.23 -18.43 6.80
CA GLN A 54 7.02 -17.27 7.18
C GLN A 54 6.65 -16.77 8.59
N ASP A 55 7.66 -16.32 9.33
CA ASP A 55 7.45 -15.63 10.60
C ASP A 55 6.75 -14.27 10.40
N PHE A 56 6.16 -13.74 11.47
CA PHE A 56 5.39 -12.50 11.44
C PHE A 56 6.22 -11.29 10.98
N ALA A 57 7.48 -11.18 11.43
CA ALA A 57 8.33 -10.04 11.08
C ALA A 57 8.67 -10.04 9.58
N SER A 58 8.97 -11.21 9.01
CA SER A 58 9.20 -11.41 7.58
C SER A 58 7.95 -11.07 6.75
N ARG A 59 6.76 -11.44 7.22
CA ARG A 59 5.50 -11.09 6.56
C ARG A 59 5.23 -9.59 6.57
N ILE A 60 5.31 -8.94 7.74
CA ILE A 60 5.09 -7.50 7.86
C ILE A 60 6.10 -6.74 7.01
N LYS A 61 7.38 -7.14 7.01
CA LYS A 61 8.39 -6.54 6.12
C LYS A 61 7.98 -6.60 4.66
N THR A 62 7.50 -7.76 4.20
CA THR A 62 7.04 -7.95 2.82
C THR A 62 5.84 -7.06 2.49
N ILE A 63 4.84 -7.00 3.39
CA ILE A 63 3.66 -6.13 3.22
C ILE A 63 4.09 -4.66 3.17
N CYS A 64 4.90 -4.20 4.12
CA CYS A 64 5.35 -2.81 4.16
C CYS A 64 6.21 -2.42 2.94
N GLN A 65 6.97 -3.36 2.37
CA GLN A 65 7.70 -3.14 1.13
C GLN A 65 6.75 -3.02 -0.07
N SER A 66 5.80 -3.95 -0.23
CA SER A 66 4.85 -3.98 -1.35
C SER A 66 3.88 -2.79 -1.38
N TYR A 67 3.47 -2.31 -0.20
CA TYR A 67 2.51 -1.22 -0.06
C TYR A 67 3.15 0.13 0.33
N ARG A 68 4.48 0.20 0.34
CA ARG A 68 5.25 1.40 0.73
C ARG A 68 4.87 1.96 2.12
N LEU A 69 4.52 1.08 3.05
CA LEU A 69 4.24 1.43 4.44
C LEU A 69 5.55 1.58 5.23
N THR A 70 5.51 2.45 6.23
CA THR A 70 6.48 2.56 7.32
C THR A 70 5.89 1.87 8.53
N VAL A 71 6.65 0.99 9.18
CA VAL A 71 6.23 0.39 10.46
C VAL A 71 6.31 1.48 11.52
N VAL A 72 5.17 1.76 12.15
CA VAL A 72 5.07 2.74 13.25
C VAL A 72 5.44 2.07 14.56
N GLU A 73 4.85 0.89 14.80
CA GLU A 73 5.09 0.07 15.97
C GLU A 73 4.82 -1.39 15.65
N GLN A 74 5.47 -2.27 16.40
CA GLN A 74 5.23 -3.71 16.37
C GLN A 74 5.24 -4.21 17.82
N ILE A 75 4.14 -4.83 18.23
CA ILE A 75 3.97 -5.40 19.57
C ILE A 75 3.53 -6.84 19.39
N ASN A 76 4.39 -7.79 19.77
CA ASN A 76 4.17 -9.23 19.56
C ASN A 76 3.87 -9.54 18.08
N SER A 77 2.68 -10.09 17.81
CA SER A 77 2.17 -10.44 16.48
C SER A 77 1.19 -9.39 15.92
N ALA A 78 1.30 -8.14 16.37
CA ALA A 78 0.56 -7.01 15.84
C ALA A 78 1.53 -5.92 15.36
N ALA A 79 1.19 -5.23 14.28
CA ALA A 79 1.98 -4.13 13.75
C ALA A 79 1.07 -3.05 13.16
N SER A 80 1.41 -1.80 13.40
CA SER A 80 0.77 -0.63 12.80
C SER A 80 1.65 -0.09 11.69
N GLY A 81 1.05 0.20 10.53
CA GLY A 81 1.74 0.71 9.35
C GLY A 81 1.16 2.03 8.88
N TYR A 82 2.02 2.92 8.37
CA TYR A 82 1.61 4.23 7.86
C TYR A 82 2.28 4.56 6.53
N ALA A 83 1.53 5.14 5.62
CA ALA A 83 2.05 5.78 4.41
C ALA A 83 1.22 7.02 4.12
N GLU A 84 1.81 7.95 3.37
CA GLU A 84 1.13 9.15 2.92
C GLU A 84 0.91 9.07 1.41
N THR A 85 -0.20 9.61 0.93
CA THR A 85 -0.43 9.79 -0.50
C THR A 85 0.56 10.83 -1.06
N ILE A 86 1.01 10.62 -2.31
CA ILE A 86 1.81 11.61 -3.04
C ILE A 86 0.94 12.74 -3.62
N LEU A 87 -0.34 12.49 -3.81
CA LEU A 87 -1.32 13.53 -4.12
C LEU A 87 -1.60 14.25 -2.81
N GLY A 88 -1.18 15.52 -2.72
CA GLY A 88 -1.34 16.35 -1.53
C GLY A 88 -2.79 16.36 -1.03
N GLN A 89 -2.95 16.65 0.26
CA GLN A 89 -4.28 16.88 0.84
C GLN A 89 -5.05 17.91 -0.02
N PRO A 90 -6.38 17.75 -0.18
CA PRO A 90 -7.21 18.76 -0.82
C PRO A 90 -7.05 20.14 -0.17
#